data_AF-D5CTS4-F1
#
_entry.id   AF-D5CTS4-F1
#
_cell.length_a   1.000
_cell.length_b   1.000
_cell.length_c   1.000
_cell.angle_alpha   90.00
_cell.angle_beta   90.00
_cell.angle_gamma   90.00
#
_symmetry.space_group_name_H-M   'P 1'
#
loop_
_entity.id
_entity.type
_entity.pdbx_description
1 polymer ?
#
loop_
_entity_poly.entity_id
_entity_poly.type
_entity_poly.pdbx_seq_one_letter_code
_entity_poly.pdbx_strand_id
1 'polypeptide(L)'
;MRNLILLLVLVSGLLAGYLIGDYRGRNAREALNKAIETGKMLDAEREATLASLKNELDGINDKHHRELETMRRENASRMAAWQHYRNDLDGTIRHSSVQLAESDSKLKALVAQHQHASAADKTRLAAEIEHLRKGREGLRREIDASACLQEQVPHDVFEALNETDATGRQQ
;
A
#
# COMPACT_ATOMS: atom_id res chain seq x y z
N MET A 1 -2.60 -100.48 17.81
CA MET A 1 -3.75 -99.52 17.77
C MET A 1 -3.39 -98.13 18.32
N ARG A 2 -2.72 -98.03 19.48
CA ARG A 2 -2.36 -96.74 20.13
C ARG A 2 -1.41 -95.84 19.29
N ASN A 3 -0.47 -96.42 18.54
CA ASN A 3 0.48 -95.66 17.69
C ASN A 3 -0.14 -95.11 16.38
N LEU A 4 -1.25 -95.69 15.91
CA LEU A 4 -1.93 -95.27 14.67
C LEU A 4 -2.81 -94.04 14.90
N ILE A 5 -3.42 -93.94 16.08
CA ILE A 5 -4.22 -92.78 16.52
C ILE A 5 -3.32 -91.56 16.70
N LEU A 6 -2.12 -91.74 17.27
CA LEU A 6 -1.15 -90.65 17.45
C LEU A 6 -0.65 -90.08 16.11
N LEU A 7 -0.39 -90.93 15.11
CA LEU A 7 -0.02 -90.49 13.77
C LEU A 7 -1.17 -89.72 13.07
N LEU A 8 -2.41 -90.17 13.24
CA LEU A 8 -3.59 -89.51 12.66
C LEU A 8 -3.83 -88.12 13.25
N VAL A 9 -3.68 -87.97 14.57
CA VAL A 9 -3.83 -86.66 15.26
C VAL A 9 -2.71 -85.69 14.85
N LEU A 10 -1.49 -86.20 14.63
CA LEU A 10 -0.36 -85.37 14.24
C LEU A 10 -0.50 -84.89 12.79
N VAL A 11 -0.96 -85.75 11.87
CA VAL A 11 -1.22 -85.38 10.48
C VAL A 11 -2.44 -84.45 10.35
N SER A 12 -3.50 -84.67 11.13
CA SER A 12 -4.67 -83.76 11.13
C SER A 12 -4.36 -82.40 11.74
N GLY A 13 -3.51 -82.36 12.78
CA GLY A 13 -3.02 -81.11 13.37
C GLY A 13 -2.11 -80.32 12.43
N LEU A 14 -1.28 -81.00 11.65
CA LEU A 14 -0.37 -80.38 10.67
C LEU A 14 -1.13 -79.80 9.47
N LEU A 15 -2.15 -80.51 8.97
CA LEU A 15 -3.03 -80.03 7.88
C LEU A 15 -3.92 -78.86 8.32
N ALA A 16 -4.50 -78.93 9.52
CA ALA A 16 -5.29 -77.83 10.08
C ALA A 16 -4.41 -76.59 10.35
N GLY A 17 -3.19 -76.78 10.86
CA GLY A 17 -2.21 -75.70 11.06
C GLY A 17 -1.75 -75.05 9.75
N TYR A 18 -1.54 -75.84 8.70
CA TYR A 18 -1.15 -75.33 7.38
C TYR A 18 -2.29 -74.52 6.72
N LEU A 19 -3.53 -74.99 6.78
CA LEU A 19 -4.69 -74.28 6.24
C LEU A 19 -4.99 -72.98 7.00
N ILE A 20 -4.88 -72.99 8.33
CA ILE A 20 -5.08 -71.78 9.16
C ILE A 20 -3.94 -70.78 8.98
N GLY A 21 -2.71 -71.27 8.78
CA GLY A 21 -1.52 -70.44 8.51
C GLY A 21 -1.60 -69.72 7.16
N ASP A 22 -2.00 -70.41 6.10
CA ASP A 22 -2.07 -69.84 4.75
C ASP A 22 -3.24 -68.85 4.59
N TYR A 23 -4.38 -69.10 5.25
CA TYR A 23 -5.52 -68.17 5.26
C TYR A 23 -5.21 -66.87 6.03
N ARG A 24 -4.52 -66.96 7.17
CA ARG A 24 -4.06 -65.77 7.91
C ARG A 24 -2.95 -65.04 7.16
N GLY A 25 -2.08 -65.75 6.45
CA GLY A 25 -1.03 -65.18 5.61
C GLY A 25 -1.57 -64.41 4.40
N ARG A 26 -2.60 -64.92 3.71
CA ARG A 26 -3.29 -64.19 2.63
C ARG A 26 -4.00 -62.95 3.14
N ASN A 27 -4.79 -63.07 4.21
CA ASN A 27 -5.50 -61.91 4.77
C ASN A 27 -4.53 -60.84 5.29
N ALA A 28 -3.39 -61.22 5.86
CA ALA A 28 -2.35 -60.28 6.28
C ALA A 28 -1.67 -59.60 5.08
N ARG A 29 -1.40 -60.33 3.99
CA ARG A 29 -0.85 -59.75 2.74
C ARG A 29 -1.85 -58.84 2.04
N GLU A 30 -3.12 -59.20 2.00
CA GLU A 30 -4.18 -58.36 1.44
C GLU A 30 -4.40 -57.10 2.28
N ALA A 31 -4.39 -57.20 3.61
CA ALA A 31 -4.44 -56.05 4.49
C ALA A 31 -3.20 -55.14 4.35
N LEU A 32 -2.00 -55.73 4.18
CA LEU A 32 -0.76 -54.98 3.95
C LEU A 32 -0.77 -54.28 2.59
N ASN A 33 -1.18 -54.96 1.52
CA ASN A 33 -1.30 -54.39 0.19
C ASN A 33 -2.34 -53.26 0.17
N LYS A 34 -3.49 -53.45 0.82
CA LYS A 34 -4.51 -52.43 0.97
C LYS A 34 -4.00 -51.22 1.77
N ALA A 35 -3.22 -51.45 2.84
CA ALA A 35 -2.58 -50.39 3.60
C ALA A 35 -1.53 -49.61 2.77
N ILE A 36 -0.75 -50.29 1.95
CA ILE A 36 0.22 -49.68 1.03
C ILE A 36 -0.49 -48.83 -0.04
N GLU A 37 -1.59 -49.33 -0.62
CA GLU A 37 -2.39 -48.56 -1.58
C GLU A 37 -3.05 -47.35 -0.94
N THR A 38 -3.61 -47.49 0.26
CA THR A 38 -4.14 -46.34 1.01
C THR A 38 -3.05 -45.34 1.39
N GLY A 39 -1.83 -45.81 1.73
CA GLY A 39 -0.70 -44.94 2.02
C GLY A 39 -0.26 -44.15 0.79
N LYS A 40 -0.17 -44.80 -0.38
CA LYS A 40 0.14 -44.13 -1.65
C LYS A 40 -0.92 -43.10 -2.06
N MET A 41 -2.20 -43.42 -1.87
CA MET A 41 -3.28 -42.45 -2.10
C MET A 41 -3.19 -41.27 -1.14
N LEU A 42 -2.93 -41.53 0.14
CA LEU A 42 -2.79 -40.47 1.15
C LEU A 42 -1.58 -39.56 0.85
N ASP A 43 -0.46 -40.13 0.40
CA ASP A 43 0.72 -39.35 0.01
C ASP A 43 0.47 -38.53 -1.26
N ALA A 44 -0.23 -39.08 -2.26
CA ALA A 44 -0.64 -38.33 -3.44
C ALA A 44 -1.62 -37.19 -3.11
N GLU A 45 -2.57 -37.41 -2.20
CA GLU A 45 -3.47 -36.37 -1.69
C GLU A 45 -2.70 -35.29 -0.91
N ARG A 46 -1.71 -35.69 -0.09
CA ARG A 46 -0.81 -34.76 0.61
C ARG A 46 0.02 -33.91 -0.34
N GLU A 47 0.60 -34.51 -1.38
CA GLU A 47 1.35 -33.76 -2.38
C GLU A 47 0.44 -32.79 -3.16
N ALA A 48 -0.76 -33.22 -3.54
CA ALA A 48 -1.74 -32.37 -4.21
C ALA A 48 -2.18 -31.19 -3.34
N THR A 49 -2.44 -31.42 -2.05
CA THR A 49 -2.81 -30.36 -1.09
C THR A 49 -1.65 -29.41 -0.82
N LEU A 50 -0.42 -29.90 -0.66
CA LEU A 50 0.78 -29.07 -0.53
C LEU A 50 1.01 -28.22 -1.79
N ALA A 51 0.83 -28.80 -2.98
CA ALA A 51 0.93 -28.06 -4.23
C ALA A 51 -0.15 -26.97 -4.35
N SER A 52 -1.39 -27.26 -3.93
CA SER A 52 -2.48 -26.27 -3.88
C SER A 52 -2.16 -25.12 -2.93
N LEU A 53 -1.74 -25.43 -1.70
CA LEU A 53 -1.37 -24.44 -0.69
C LEU A 53 -0.19 -23.57 -1.14
N LYS A 54 0.79 -24.16 -1.82
CA LYS A 54 1.92 -23.42 -2.39
C LYS A 54 1.45 -22.45 -3.48
N ASN A 55 0.60 -22.92 -4.40
CA ASN A 55 0.04 -22.06 -5.44
C ASN A 55 -0.82 -20.92 -4.87
N GLU A 56 -1.58 -21.20 -3.81
CA GLU A 56 -2.34 -20.17 -3.10
C GLU A 56 -1.42 -19.14 -2.43
N LEU A 57 -0.35 -19.61 -1.78
CA LEU A 57 0.63 -18.73 -1.13
C LEU A 57 1.37 -17.86 -2.14
N ASP A 58 1.82 -18.44 -3.25
CA ASP A 58 2.47 -17.72 -4.35
C ASP A 58 1.48 -16.71 -4.96
N GLY A 59 0.22 -17.10 -5.15
CA GLY A 59 -0.85 -16.20 -5.63
C GLY A 59 -1.15 -15.04 -4.69
N ILE A 60 -1.12 -15.25 -3.37
CA ILE A 60 -1.27 -14.22 -2.35
C ILE A 60 -0.07 -13.26 -2.38
N ASN A 61 1.15 -13.80 -2.45
CA ASN A 61 2.36 -13.00 -2.52
C ASN A 61 2.39 -12.09 -3.76
N ASP A 62 2.03 -12.63 -4.93
CA ASP A 62 1.93 -11.86 -6.18
C ASP A 62 0.83 -10.80 -6.14
N LYS A 63 -0.27 -11.06 -5.43
CA LYS A 63 -1.34 -10.08 -5.22
C LYS A 63 -0.86 -8.94 -4.33
N HIS A 64 -0.23 -9.25 -3.21
CA HIS A 64 0.33 -8.23 -2.31
C HIS A 64 1.40 -7.39 -2.99
N HIS A 65 2.27 -8.00 -3.81
CA HIS A 65 3.29 -7.25 -4.53
C HIS A 65 2.67 -6.24 -5.50
N ARG A 66 1.64 -6.65 -6.24
CA ARG A 66 0.90 -5.76 -7.14
C ARG A 66 0.17 -4.64 -6.40
N GLU A 67 -0.47 -4.96 -5.27
CA GLU A 67 -1.15 -3.96 -4.43
C GLU A 67 -0.16 -2.92 -3.87
N LEU A 68 1.01 -3.36 -3.39
CA LEU A 68 2.06 -2.45 -2.92
C LEU A 68 2.61 -1.58 -4.05
N GLU A 69 2.80 -2.13 -5.25
CA GLU A 69 3.21 -1.34 -6.40
C GLU A 69 2.17 -0.29 -6.80
N THR A 70 0.87 -0.64 -6.77
CA THR A 70 -0.19 0.32 -7.05
C THR A 70 -0.23 1.43 -6.01
N MET A 71 -0.14 1.10 -4.72
CA MET A 71 -0.08 2.10 -3.64
C MET A 71 1.13 3.02 -3.79
N ARG A 72 2.30 2.47 -4.14
CA ARG A 72 3.52 3.28 -4.39
C ARG A 72 3.33 4.25 -5.55
N ARG A 73 2.72 3.81 -6.66
CA ARG A 73 2.47 4.67 -7.83
C ARG A 73 1.44 5.77 -7.50
N GLU A 74 0.38 5.42 -6.78
CA GLU A 74 -0.63 6.38 -6.33
C GLU A 74 -0.04 7.41 -5.34
N ASN A 75 0.81 6.98 -4.41
CA ASN A 75 1.50 7.89 -3.51
C ASN A 75 2.43 8.84 -4.31
N ALA A 76 3.24 8.31 -5.22
CA ALA A 76 4.12 9.12 -6.05
C ALA A 76 3.36 10.18 -6.87
N SER A 77 2.18 9.84 -7.41
CA SER A 77 1.35 10.80 -8.15
C SER A 77 0.75 11.88 -7.24
N ARG A 78 0.28 11.52 -6.04
CA ARG A 78 -0.20 12.48 -5.03
C ARG A 78 0.90 13.43 -4.56
N MET A 79 2.09 12.90 -4.30
CA MET A 79 3.29 13.69 -3.95
C MET A 79 3.65 14.68 -5.06
N ALA A 80 3.64 14.23 -6.32
CA ALA A 80 3.90 15.10 -7.46
C ALA A 80 2.86 16.22 -7.57
N ALA A 81 1.57 15.89 -7.46
CA ALA A 81 0.48 16.87 -7.50
C ALA A 81 0.60 17.91 -6.36
N TRP A 82 0.90 17.46 -5.14
CA TRP A 82 1.14 18.37 -4.01
C TRP A 82 2.34 19.28 -4.26
N GLN A 83 3.43 18.75 -4.81
CA GLN A 83 4.61 19.56 -5.11
C GLN A 83 4.33 20.60 -6.21
N HIS A 84 3.54 20.25 -7.23
CA HIS A 84 3.06 21.21 -8.23
C HIS A 84 2.22 22.32 -7.59
N TYR A 85 1.23 21.97 -6.77
CA TYR A 85 0.41 22.93 -6.04
C TYR A 85 1.25 23.88 -5.18
N ARG A 86 2.26 23.35 -4.47
CA ARG A 86 3.16 24.16 -3.66
C ARG A 86 3.99 25.14 -4.50
N ASN A 87 4.49 24.69 -5.65
CA ASN A 87 5.25 25.53 -6.58
C ASN A 87 4.37 26.64 -7.18
N ASP A 88 3.09 26.37 -7.44
CA ASP A 88 2.12 27.35 -7.94
C ASP A 88 1.80 28.42 -6.87
N LEU A 89 1.68 28.02 -5.61
CA LEU A 89 1.57 28.95 -4.48
C LEU A 89 2.82 29.83 -4.36
N ASP A 90 4.02 29.24 -4.42
CA ASP A 90 5.28 29.99 -4.44
C ASP A 90 5.34 30.99 -5.61
N GLY A 91 4.87 30.58 -6.79
CA GLY A 91 4.76 31.44 -7.97
C GLY A 91 3.82 32.63 -7.72
N THR A 92 2.64 32.36 -7.15
CA THR A 92 1.66 33.38 -6.79
C THR A 92 2.21 34.36 -5.77
N ILE A 93 2.82 33.87 -4.68
CA ILE A 93 3.42 34.71 -3.64
C ILE A 93 4.50 35.63 -4.24
N ARG A 94 5.38 35.09 -5.08
CA ARG A 94 6.43 35.88 -5.74
C ARG A 94 5.82 36.94 -6.66
N HIS A 95 4.83 36.58 -7.46
CA HIS A 95 4.17 37.50 -8.37
C HIS A 95 3.48 38.65 -7.61
N SER A 96 2.64 38.33 -6.62
CA SER A 96 1.95 39.35 -5.81
C SER A 96 2.94 40.18 -4.99
N SER A 97 4.07 39.62 -4.55
CA SER A 97 5.14 40.38 -3.87
C SER A 97 5.83 41.39 -4.79
N VAL A 98 6.07 41.04 -6.06
CA VAL A 98 6.62 41.98 -7.05
C VAL A 98 5.61 43.09 -7.34
N GLN A 99 4.34 42.75 -7.55
CA GLN A 99 3.28 43.76 -7.74
C GLN A 99 3.15 44.69 -6.53
N LEU A 100 3.29 44.16 -5.31
CA LEU A 100 3.27 44.94 -4.08
C LEU A 100 4.41 45.96 -4.05
N ALA A 101 5.64 45.54 -4.38
CA ALA A 101 6.79 46.42 -4.44
C ALA A 101 6.66 47.51 -5.52
N GLU A 102 6.12 47.17 -6.68
CA GLU A 102 5.81 48.16 -7.74
C GLU A 102 4.74 49.16 -7.30
N SER A 103 3.68 48.68 -6.65
CA SER A 103 2.62 49.53 -6.09
C SER A 103 3.15 50.46 -5.01
N ASP A 104 3.99 49.98 -4.10
CA ASP A 104 4.64 50.79 -3.06
C ASP A 104 5.56 51.88 -3.68
N SER A 105 6.29 51.55 -4.75
CA SER A 105 7.10 52.51 -5.49
C SER A 105 6.27 53.61 -6.15
N LYS A 106 5.20 53.22 -6.87
CA LYS A 106 4.25 54.16 -7.50
C LYS A 106 3.58 55.05 -6.46
N LEU A 107 3.15 54.48 -5.34
CA LEU A 107 2.52 55.20 -4.25
C LEU A 107 3.47 56.22 -3.63
N LYS A 108 4.75 55.86 -3.42
CA LYS A 108 5.77 56.80 -2.95
C LYS A 108 5.96 57.98 -3.93
N ALA A 109 5.98 57.70 -5.24
CA ALA A 109 6.08 58.74 -6.26
C ALA A 109 4.84 59.65 -6.28
N LEU A 110 3.63 59.10 -6.22
CA LEU A 110 2.39 59.87 -6.21
C LEU A 110 2.23 60.71 -4.94
N VAL A 111 2.63 60.18 -3.77
CA VAL A 111 2.64 60.95 -2.52
C VAL A 111 3.61 62.14 -2.61
N ALA A 112 4.80 61.95 -3.21
CA ALA A 112 5.74 63.03 -3.44
C ALA A 112 5.18 64.07 -4.42
N GLN A 113 4.55 63.64 -5.53
CA GLN A 113 3.88 64.56 -6.46
C GLN A 113 2.75 65.33 -5.80
N HIS A 114 1.92 64.67 -4.98
CA HIS A 114 0.80 65.29 -4.27
C HIS A 114 1.25 66.42 -3.34
N GLN A 115 2.43 66.31 -2.71
CA GLN A 115 2.96 67.37 -1.84
C GLN A 115 3.25 68.67 -2.59
N HIS A 116 3.66 68.58 -3.86
CA HIS A 116 4.04 69.71 -4.70
C HIS A 116 2.99 70.11 -5.75
N ALA A 117 1.87 69.39 -5.80
CA ALA A 117 0.81 69.58 -6.80
C ALA A 117 -0.07 70.82 -6.53
N SER A 118 -0.71 71.31 -7.60
CA SER A 118 -1.73 72.35 -7.53
C SER A 118 -2.98 71.88 -6.75
N ALA A 119 -3.81 72.79 -6.27
CA ALA A 119 -5.04 72.42 -5.55
C ALA A 119 -6.01 71.56 -6.39
N ALA A 120 -6.04 71.76 -7.71
CA ALA A 120 -6.86 70.98 -8.64
C ALA A 120 -6.30 69.57 -8.87
N ASP A 121 -4.97 69.42 -8.92
CA ASP A 121 -4.32 68.12 -9.13
C ASP A 121 -4.28 67.28 -7.84
N LYS A 122 -4.29 67.93 -6.67
CA LYS A 122 -4.29 67.24 -5.36
C LYS A 122 -5.48 66.33 -5.17
N THR A 123 -6.68 66.73 -5.58
CA THR A 123 -7.89 65.89 -5.43
C THR A 123 -7.81 64.63 -6.30
N ARG A 124 -7.34 64.77 -7.54
CA ARG A 124 -7.11 63.65 -8.45
C ARG A 124 -6.04 62.70 -7.90
N LEU A 125 -4.90 63.23 -7.48
CA LEU A 125 -3.80 62.44 -6.91
C LEU A 125 -4.20 61.75 -5.61
N ALA A 126 -5.01 62.40 -4.76
CA ALA A 126 -5.51 61.80 -3.53
C ALA A 126 -6.41 60.58 -3.80
N ALA A 127 -7.28 60.65 -4.81
CA ALA A 127 -8.11 59.52 -5.23
C ALA A 127 -7.25 58.34 -5.74
N GLU A 128 -6.22 58.63 -6.53
CA GLU A 128 -5.31 57.61 -7.08
C GLU A 128 -4.43 56.97 -5.99
N ILE A 129 -3.92 57.76 -5.04
CA ILE A 129 -3.21 57.26 -3.86
C ILE A 129 -4.10 56.33 -3.04
N GLU A 130 -5.35 56.71 -2.80
CA GLU A 130 -6.28 55.90 -2.02
C GLU A 130 -6.65 54.58 -2.74
N HIS A 131 -6.83 54.62 -4.05
CA HIS A 131 -7.04 53.43 -4.86
C HIS A 131 -5.85 52.46 -4.76
N LEU A 132 -4.62 52.97 -4.89
CA LEU A 132 -3.41 52.15 -4.76
C LEU A 132 -3.20 51.59 -3.35
N ARG A 133 -3.57 52.35 -2.29
CA ARG A 133 -3.54 51.84 -0.91
C ARG A 133 -4.45 50.63 -0.72
N LYS A 134 -5.69 50.70 -1.24
CA LYS A 134 -6.63 49.57 -1.19
C LYS A 134 -6.11 48.37 -1.99
N GLY A 135 -5.57 48.61 -3.19
CA GLY A 135 -4.93 47.55 -3.98
C GLY A 135 -3.77 46.87 -3.24
N ARG A 136 -2.94 47.65 -2.55
CA ARG A 136 -1.83 47.15 -1.71
C ARG A 136 -2.31 46.26 -0.58
N GLU A 137 -3.37 46.67 0.12
CA GLU A 137 -3.97 45.84 1.18
C GLU A 137 -4.52 44.53 0.63
N GLY A 138 -5.12 44.55 -0.57
CA GLY A 138 -5.55 43.34 -1.27
C GLY A 138 -4.39 42.38 -1.54
N LEU A 139 -3.30 42.90 -2.13
CA LEU A 139 -2.10 42.11 -2.42
C LEU A 139 -1.46 41.51 -1.16
N ARG A 140 -1.43 42.27 -0.05
CA ARG A 140 -0.93 41.73 1.24
C ARG A 140 -1.77 40.57 1.74
N ARG A 141 -3.10 40.70 1.71
CA ARG A 141 -4.00 39.61 2.12
C ARG A 141 -3.86 38.38 1.23
N GLU A 142 -3.64 38.57 -0.07
CA GLU A 142 -3.42 37.46 -1.01
C GLU A 142 -2.10 36.72 -0.72
N ILE A 143 -1.02 37.45 -0.43
CA ILE A 143 0.26 36.87 -0.01
C ILE A 143 0.09 36.09 1.30
N ASP A 144 -0.54 36.69 2.31
CA ASP A 144 -0.75 36.06 3.61
C ASP A 144 -1.62 34.79 3.49
N ALA A 145 -2.69 34.85 2.69
CA ALA A 145 -3.54 33.70 2.43
C ALA A 145 -2.78 32.57 1.71
N SER A 146 -1.98 32.91 0.70
CA SER A 146 -1.18 31.93 -0.05
C SER A 146 -0.10 31.29 0.82
N ALA A 147 0.54 32.06 1.70
CA ALA A 147 1.52 31.56 2.67
C ALA A 147 0.88 30.61 3.70
N CYS A 148 -0.31 30.95 4.20
CA CYS A 148 -1.06 30.09 5.12
C CYS A 148 -1.41 28.73 4.49
N LEU A 149 -1.78 28.72 3.21
CA LEU A 149 -2.05 27.49 2.46
C LEU A 149 -0.79 26.65 2.23
N GLN A 150 0.39 27.27 2.18
CA GLN A 150 1.66 26.58 2.00
C GLN A 150 2.12 25.81 3.26
N GLU A 151 1.79 26.29 4.46
CA GLU A 151 2.10 25.61 5.72
C GLU A 151 1.23 24.37 5.97
N GLN A 152 0.06 24.29 5.33
CA GLN A 152 -0.82 23.13 5.45
C GLN A 152 -0.34 22.01 4.51
N VAL A 153 0.41 21.05 5.06
CA VAL A 153 0.65 19.80 4.35
C VAL A 153 -0.58 18.89 4.51
N PRO A 154 -1.20 18.40 3.42
CA PRO A 154 -2.33 17.49 3.53
C PRO A 154 -1.92 16.21 4.27
N HIS A 155 -2.66 15.86 5.32
CA HIS A 155 -2.42 14.67 6.17
C HIS A 155 -2.33 13.38 5.33
N ASP A 156 -3.26 13.28 4.39
CA ASP A 156 -3.37 12.36 3.27
C ASP A 156 -2.10 12.00 2.51
N VAL A 157 -1.14 12.93 2.42
CA VAL A 157 0.13 12.74 1.72
C VAL A 157 1.14 11.99 2.60
N PHE A 158 1.05 12.15 3.93
CA PHE A 158 1.95 11.51 4.90
C PHE A 158 1.45 10.15 5.41
N GLU A 159 0.15 9.90 5.49
CA GLU A 159 -0.37 8.57 5.87
C GLU A 159 0.11 7.49 4.88
N ALA A 160 0.11 7.80 3.59
CA ALA A 160 0.57 6.89 2.54
C ALA A 160 2.07 6.55 2.63
N LEU A 161 2.89 7.41 3.24
CA LEU A 161 4.31 7.15 3.50
C LEU A 161 4.50 6.23 4.72
N ASN A 162 3.70 6.38 5.77
CA ASN A 162 3.79 5.54 6.96
C ASN A 162 3.33 4.10 6.70
N GLU A 163 2.28 3.89 5.89
CA GLU A 163 1.80 2.55 5.56
C GLU A 163 2.79 1.76 4.69
N THR A 164 3.53 2.44 3.81
CA THR A 164 4.55 1.82 2.94
C THR A 164 5.87 1.52 3.66
N ASP A 165 6.21 2.29 4.70
CA ASP A 165 7.45 2.09 5.48
C ASP A 165 7.26 1.10 6.65
N ALA A 166 6.07 1.05 7.25
CA ALA A 166 5.74 0.10 8.32
C ALA A 166 5.71 -1.37 7.83
N THR A 167 5.38 -1.59 6.56
CA THR A 167 5.40 -2.91 5.92
C THR A 167 6.78 -3.32 5.41
N GLY A 168 7.74 -2.39 5.29
CA GLY A 168 9.11 -2.64 4.82
C GLY A 168 10.13 -3.00 5.89
N ARG A 169 9.85 -2.78 7.18
CA ARG A 169 10.80 -2.99 8.30
C ARG A 169 10.64 -4.30 9.07
N GLN A 170 10.03 -5.32 8.47
CA GLN A 170 9.95 -6.68 9.06
C GLN A 170 10.84 -7.71 8.36
N GLN A 171 11.93 -7.29 7.69
CA GLN A 171 12.97 -8.20 7.19
C GLN A 171 14.28 -8.00 7.95
#